data_AF-A0A7C9CFZ9-F1
#
_entry.id   AF-A0A7C9CFZ9-F1
#
_cell.length_a   1.000
_cell.length_b   1.000
_cell.length_c   1.000
_cell.angle_alpha   90.00
_cell.angle_beta   90.00
_cell.angle_gamma   90.00
#
_symmetry.space_group_name_H-M   'P 1'
#
loop_
_entity.id
_entity.type
_entity.pdbx_description
1 polymer ?
#
loop_
_entity_poly.entity_id
_entity_poly.type
_entity_poly.pdbx_seq_one_letter_code
_entity_poly.pdbx_strand_id
1 'polypeptide(L)'
;FSKTLFVEFHKWASLKQTGVTLKYMMEFGSKPTARNLLISAQFLHKELPIRIARRAVELENLPYGLSAKPAVLKVRDWYLDSFRDLRSFPEIKDNNDETEFT
;
A
#
# COMPACT_ATOMS: atom_id res chain seq x y z
N PHE A 1 -3.15 -16.03 -11.27
CA PHE A 1 -3.76 -14.88 -10.57
C PHE A 1 -5.25 -14.81 -10.87
N SER A 2 -6.11 -14.62 -9.85
CA SER A 2 -7.57 -14.56 -10.04
C SER A 2 -7.96 -13.27 -10.78
N LYS A 3 -8.84 -13.37 -11.78
CA LYS A 3 -9.38 -12.20 -12.51
C LYS A 3 -9.99 -11.16 -11.56
N THR A 4 -10.58 -11.61 -10.46
CA THR A 4 -11.21 -10.74 -9.45
C THR A 4 -10.18 -9.84 -8.76
N LEU A 5 -9.00 -10.39 -8.41
CA LEU A 5 -7.94 -9.63 -7.74
C LEU A 5 -7.42 -8.51 -8.64
N PHE A 6 -7.29 -8.75 -9.95
CA PHE A 6 -6.87 -7.73 -10.91
C PHE A 6 -7.89 -6.59 -11.05
N VAL A 7 -9.19 -6.91 -11.09
CA VAL A 7 -10.25 -5.88 -11.15
C VAL A 7 -10.24 -5.01 -9.89
N GLU A 8 -10.13 -5.64 -8.73
CA GLU A 8 -10.00 -4.92 -7.47
C GLU A 8 -8.73 -4.07 -7.45
N PHE A 9 -7.60 -4.65 -7.83
CA PHE A 9 -6.31 -3.99 -7.90
C PHE A 9 -6.33 -2.69 -8.75
N HIS A 10 -6.86 -2.73 -9.97
CA HIS A 10 -7.00 -1.53 -10.79
C HIS A 10 -7.95 -0.48 -10.18
N LYS A 11 -9.02 -0.92 -9.50
CA LYS A 11 -9.90 -0.02 -8.75
C LYS A 11 -9.12 0.73 -7.67
N TRP A 12 -8.33 0.03 -6.86
CA TRP A 12 -7.50 0.66 -5.82
C TRP A 12 -6.45 1.61 -6.41
N ALA A 13 -5.84 1.26 -7.53
CA ALA A 13 -4.86 2.11 -8.21
C ALA A 13 -5.46 3.46 -8.67
N SER A 14 -6.77 3.51 -8.97
CA SER A 14 -7.45 4.74 -9.37
C SER A 14 -7.78 5.69 -8.21
N LEU A 15 -7.75 5.21 -6.96
CA LEU A 15 -8.04 6.04 -5.78
C LEU A 15 -6.97 7.10 -5.58
N LYS A 16 -7.38 8.30 -5.13
CA LYS A 16 -6.46 9.42 -4.87
C LYS A 16 -5.59 9.12 -3.64
N GLN A 17 -4.28 9.31 -3.77
CA GLN A 17 -3.33 9.21 -2.66
C GLN A 17 -3.48 10.38 -1.70
N THR A 18 -3.30 10.12 -0.42
CA THR A 18 -3.29 11.16 0.62
C THR A 18 -1.90 11.77 0.73
N GLY A 19 -1.76 13.04 0.37
CA GLY A 19 -0.49 13.76 0.53
C GLY A 19 -0.20 14.02 2.01
N VAL A 20 1.03 13.74 2.43
CA VAL A 20 1.53 14.06 3.77
C VAL A 20 2.66 15.07 3.62
N THR A 21 2.58 16.20 4.32
CA THR A 21 3.64 17.22 4.29
C THR A 21 4.81 16.80 5.18
N LEU A 22 6.03 17.24 4.84
CA LEU A 22 7.21 16.98 5.66
C LEU A 22 7.04 17.52 7.09
N LYS A 23 6.45 18.71 7.23
CA LYS A 23 6.15 19.32 8.54
C LYS A 23 5.23 18.42 9.38
N TYR A 24 4.12 17.95 8.80
CA TYR A 24 3.22 17.04 9.51
C TYR A 24 3.93 15.74 9.91
N MET A 25 4.70 15.15 8.99
CA MET A 25 5.42 13.90 9.25
C MET A 25 6.40 14.04 10.43
N MET A 26 7.13 15.16 10.49
CA MET A 26 8.03 15.46 11.60
C MET A 26 7.28 15.69 12.91
N GLU A 27 6.22 16.50 12.90
CA GLU A 27 5.45 16.82 14.10
C GLU A 27 4.75 15.59 14.67
N PHE A 28 4.11 14.79 13.81
CA PHE A 28 3.42 13.56 14.18
C PHE A 28 4.35 12.53 14.83
N GLY A 29 5.55 12.34 14.26
CA GLY A 29 6.56 11.41 14.76
C GLY A 29 7.43 11.93 15.91
N SER A 30 7.39 13.24 16.21
CA SER A 30 8.31 13.87 17.18
C SER A 30 8.19 13.30 18.61
N LYS A 31 6.98 12.87 18.99
CA LYS A 31 6.69 12.22 20.28
C LYS A 31 5.78 11.02 20.04
N PRO A 32 6.35 9.81 19.88
CA PRO A 32 5.53 8.62 19.68
C PRO A 32 4.73 8.33 20.95
N THR A 33 3.44 8.10 20.76
CA THR A 33 2.50 7.66 21.81
C THR A 33 1.71 6.48 21.25
N ALA A 34 1.19 5.59 22.10
CA ALA A 34 0.35 4.48 21.64
C ALA A 34 -0.80 4.94 20.74
N ARG A 35 -1.38 6.11 21.04
CA ARG A 35 -2.41 6.74 20.21
C ARG A 35 -1.88 7.15 18.83
N ASN A 36 -0.71 7.78 18.76
CA ASN A 36 -0.12 8.17 17.48
C ASN A 36 0.25 6.94 16.64
N LEU A 37 0.78 5.89 17.26
CA LEU A 37 1.09 4.63 16.60
C LEU A 37 -0.15 3.99 15.99
N LEU A 38 -1.24 3.88 16.76
CA LEU A 38 -2.53 3.39 16.28
C LEU A 38 -3.06 4.22 15.10
N ILE A 39 -3.00 5.56 15.19
CA ILE A 39 -3.42 6.44 14.10
C ILE A 39 -2.56 6.22 12.85
N SER A 40 -1.24 6.07 12.98
CA SER A 40 -0.37 5.79 11.83
C SER A 40 -0.66 4.44 11.21
N ALA A 41 -0.88 3.40 12.02
CA ALA A 41 -1.19 2.07 11.51
C ALA A 41 -2.52 2.08 10.75
N GLN A 42 -3.57 2.70 11.30
CA GLN A 42 -4.85 2.87 10.62
C GLN A 42 -4.74 3.68 9.32
N PHE A 43 -3.89 4.72 9.29
CA PHE A 43 -3.62 5.47 8.07
C PHE A 43 -2.94 4.59 7.02
N LEU A 44 -1.88 3.86 7.40
CA LEU A 44 -1.12 2.98 6.53
C LEU A 44 -1.98 1.82 5.99
N HIS A 45 -2.82 1.21 6.82
CA HIS A 45 -3.75 0.14 6.42
C HIS A 45 -4.65 0.57 5.25
N LYS A 46 -5.11 1.82 5.25
CA LYS A 46 -5.93 2.39 4.17
C LYS A 46 -5.11 2.87 2.98
N GLU A 47 -3.95 3.49 3.24
CA GLU A 47 -3.18 4.22 2.22
C GLU A 47 -2.20 3.30 1.46
N LEU A 48 -1.59 2.29 2.10
CA LEU A 48 -0.63 1.40 1.47
C LEU A 48 -1.23 0.61 0.29
N PRO A 49 -2.42 0.00 0.39
CA PRO A 49 -3.03 -0.68 -0.76
C PRO A 49 -3.17 0.22 -1.99
N ILE A 50 -3.52 1.51 -1.80
CA ILE A 50 -3.64 2.49 -2.89
C ILE A 50 -2.29 2.72 -3.57
N ARG A 51 -1.23 2.91 -2.77
CA ARG A 51 0.12 3.22 -3.27
C ARG A 51 0.75 2.03 -3.97
N ILE A 52 0.68 0.85 -3.37
CA ILE A 52 1.18 -0.40 -3.93
C ILE A 52 0.45 -0.72 -5.23
N ALA A 53 -0.87 -0.55 -5.28
CA ALA A 53 -1.64 -0.77 -6.49
C ALA A 53 -1.20 0.14 -7.65
N ARG A 54 -1.02 1.44 -7.37
CA ARG A 54 -0.49 2.39 -8.36
C ARG A 54 0.88 1.97 -8.90
N ARG A 55 1.80 1.54 -8.03
CA ARG A 55 3.15 1.11 -8.47
C ARG A 55 3.12 -0.10 -9.39
N ALA A 56 2.33 -1.12 -9.10
CA ALA A 56 2.25 -2.25 -10.02
C ALA A 56 1.57 -1.87 -11.36
N VAL A 57 0.57 -0.98 -11.36
CA VAL A 57 -0.01 -0.44 -12.61
C VAL A 57 1.02 0.37 -13.42
N GLU A 58 1.89 1.14 -12.75
CA GLU A 58 2.99 1.85 -13.42
C GLU A 58 3.95 0.86 -14.10
N LEU A 59 4.28 -0.26 -13.43
CA LEU A 59 5.14 -1.32 -13.99
C LEU A 59 4.49 -2.03 -15.18
N GLU A 60 3.18 -2.24 -15.17
CA GLU A 60 2.42 -2.82 -16.29
C GLU A 60 2.41 -1.90 -17.52
N ASN A 61 2.38 -0.59 -17.29
CA ASN A 61 2.30 0.43 -18.35
C ASN A 61 3.66 0.96 -18.80
N LEU A 62 4.78 0.33 -18.41
CA LEU A 62 6.10 0.76 -18.85
C LEU A 62 6.24 0.66 -20.39
N PRO A 63 6.83 1.69 -21.03
CA PRO A 63 6.89 1.77 -22.49
C PRO A 63 7.95 0.84 -23.10
N TYR A 64 7.98 0.77 -24.44
CA TYR A 64 9.01 0.05 -25.21
C TYR A 64 9.14 -1.45 -24.88
N GLY A 65 8.05 -2.08 -24.42
CA GLY A 65 8.04 -3.49 -24.02
C GLY A 65 8.81 -3.76 -22.72
N LEU A 66 9.15 -2.73 -21.95
CA LEU A 66 9.83 -2.90 -20.66
C LEU A 66 8.96 -3.65 -19.64
N SER A 67 7.64 -3.48 -19.70
CA SER A 67 6.69 -4.20 -18.84
C SER A 67 6.77 -5.73 -19.00
N ALA A 68 7.24 -6.23 -20.15
CA ALA A 68 7.43 -7.65 -20.43
C ALA A 68 8.80 -8.19 -19.99
N LYS A 69 9.71 -7.35 -19.49
CA LYS A 69 11.04 -7.81 -19.06
C LYS A 69 10.91 -8.70 -17.81
N PRO A 70 11.61 -9.84 -17.72
CA PRO A 70 11.47 -10.77 -16.59
C PRO A 70 11.69 -10.14 -15.21
N ALA A 71 12.66 -9.22 -15.09
CA ALA A 71 12.91 -8.51 -13.84
C ALA A 71 11.75 -7.58 -13.44
N VAL A 72 11.12 -6.92 -14.42
CA VAL A 72 9.97 -6.03 -14.19
C VAL A 72 8.74 -6.84 -13.77
N LEU A 73 8.47 -7.95 -14.47
CA LEU A 73 7.40 -8.86 -14.12
C LEU A 73 7.55 -9.39 -12.69
N LYS A 74 8.77 -9.80 -12.31
CA LYS A 74 9.08 -10.27 -10.95
C LYS A 74 8.76 -9.20 -9.89
N VAL A 75 9.17 -7.96 -10.11
CA VAL A 75 8.90 -6.87 -9.18
C VAL A 75 7.41 -6.53 -9.13
N ARG A 76 6.72 -6.51 -10.29
CA ARG A 76 5.26 -6.34 -10.34
C ARG A 76 4.55 -7.41 -9.52
N ASP A 77 4.96 -8.66 -9.65
CA ASP A 77 4.35 -9.77 -8.91
C ASP A 77 4.55 -9.61 -7.39
N TRP A 78 5.71 -9.13 -6.94
CA TRP A 78 5.91 -8.76 -5.53
C TRP A 78 4.98 -7.65 -5.03
N TYR A 79 4.68 -6.65 -5.87
CA TYR A 79 3.68 -5.63 -5.54
C TYR A 79 2.27 -6.22 -5.46
N LEU A 80 1.91 -7.17 -6.33
CA LEU A 80 0.62 -7.86 -6.29
C LEU A 80 0.47 -8.72 -5.02
N ASP A 81 1.53 -9.42 -4.63
CA ASP A 81 1.54 -10.21 -3.40
C ASP A 81 1.43 -9.29 -2.17
N SER A 82 2.22 -8.21 -2.12
CA SER A 82 2.13 -7.22 -1.04
C SER A 82 0.74 -6.58 -0.95
N PHE A 83 0.11 -6.28 -2.09
CA PHE A 83 -1.25 -5.74 -2.14
C PHE A 83 -2.26 -6.73 -1.55
N ARG A 84 -2.13 -8.02 -1.89
CA ARG A 84 -2.99 -9.07 -1.34
C ARG A 84 -2.83 -9.17 0.17
N ASP A 85 -1.59 -9.19 0.67
CA ASP A 85 -1.31 -9.32 2.10
C ASP A 85 -1.95 -8.16 2.88
N LEU A 86 -1.72 -6.92 2.42
CA LEU A 86 -2.33 -5.73 3.00
C LEU A 86 -3.87 -5.75 2.97
N ARG A 87 -4.47 -6.23 1.88
CA ARG A 87 -5.94 -6.33 1.76
C ARG A 87 -6.53 -7.45 2.61
N SER A 88 -5.75 -8.47 2.93
CA SER A 88 -6.16 -9.59 3.79
C SER A 88 -6.06 -9.26 5.28
N PHE A 89 -5.24 -8.26 5.64
CA PHE A 89 -5.11 -7.82 7.02
C PHE A 89 -6.42 -7.16 7.51
N PRO A 90 -6.95 -7.56 8.68
CA PRO A 90 -8.20 -7.02 9.21
C PRO A 90 -8.12 -5.53 9.55
N GLU A 91 -9.26 -4.88 9.79
CA GLU A 91 -9.27 -3.49 10.23
C GLU A 91 -8.58 -3.34 11.60
N ILE A 92 -7.67 -2.36 11.71
CA ILE A 92 -6.91 -2.06 12.93
C ILE A 92 -7.77 -1.25 13.90
N LYS A 93 -8.11 -1.84 15.04
CA LYS A 93 -9.02 -1.28 16.04
C LYS A 93 -8.31 -0.92 17.34
N ASP A 94 -7.28 -1.66 17.71
CA ASP A 94 -6.58 -1.46 18.97
C ASP A 94 -5.05 -1.60 18.83
N ASN A 95 -4.36 -1.50 19.97
CA ASN A 95 -2.90 -1.56 20.01
C ASN A 95 -2.36 -2.96 19.71
N ASN A 96 -3.14 -4.03 19.91
CA ASN A 96 -2.70 -5.37 19.53
C ASN A 96 -2.69 -5.51 18.01
N ASP A 97 -3.76 -5.04 17.35
CA ASP A 97 -3.82 -5.00 15.88
C ASP A 97 -2.68 -4.13 15.29
N GLU A 98 -2.35 -3.02 15.96
CA GLU A 98 -1.24 -2.15 15.55
C GLU A 98 0.12 -2.88 15.58
N THR A 99 0.38 -3.62 16.65
CA THR A 99 1.61 -4.40 16.81
C THR A 99 1.66 -5.60 15.86
N GLU A 100 0.52 -6.18 15.50
CA GLU A 100 0.47 -7.24 14.47
C GLU A 100 0.67 -6.71 13.05
N PHE A 101 0.28 -5.45 12.81
CA PHE A 101 0.40 -4.81 11.50
C PHE A 101 1.80 -4.25 11.20
N THR A 102 2.56 -3.84 12.24
CA THR A 102 3.85 -3.14 12.11
C THR A 102 5.05 -3.99 12.53
#